data_AF-E2BSY5-F1
#
_entry.id   AF-E2BSY5-F1
#
_cell.length_a   1.000
_cell.length_b   1.000
_cell.length_c   1.000
_cell.angle_alpha   90.00
_cell.angle_beta   90.00
_cell.angle_gamma   90.00
#
_symmetry.space_group_name_H-M   'P 1'
#
loop_
_entity.id
_entity.type
_entity.pdbx_description
1 polymer ?
#
loop_
_entity_poly.entity_id
_entity_poly.type
_entity_poly.pdbx_seq_one_letter_code
_entity_poly.pdbx_strand_id
1 'polypeptide(L)'
;MKATGENQMICHKPYQKIEALEFGHNKKRIKRRKDKIGLQDAKEERMSALNVRLFLKEFCVEFLSGAYNPVMRFGRSCIINGIHGDVSETVSYLWALRFFMEFNRHYKFQVKYVSETISTGVFHLVQRQMDQYYEMILTDKKRIPAWSRRLHVALKAYQELLNTLMAMDKSADHSVRESSKIIKSNIFYVPEYRETMLCQFLYYDENKMSRRYLVDLVTTVHIFLKMLEYFCEKGQRHLIVQKVKPKRQKVKRRKKPSHKDITPTATLEERWDTVGPEISAVIQGGNIPEVMPFDATLETPIDDQKADAMKRIQKLMRQENLEQAVGLLRAAREIWPENDCFGRVNIPPEEEFLALREIFFADLGGE
;
A
#
# COMPACT_ATOMS: atom_id res chain seq x y z
N MET A 1 2.95 -33.03 50.11
CA MET A 1 3.26 -31.98 49.11
C MET A 1 4.76 -31.94 48.88
N LYS A 2 5.23 -32.32 47.68
CA LYS A 2 6.56 -32.03 47.16
C LYS A 2 6.37 -31.43 45.77
N ALA A 3 6.93 -30.25 45.56
CA ALA A 3 6.80 -29.47 44.35
C ALA A 3 7.38 -30.21 43.13
N THR A 4 6.62 -30.25 42.04
CA THR A 4 7.17 -30.54 40.71
C THR A 4 7.14 -29.22 39.94
N GLY A 5 8.33 -28.67 39.72
CA GLY A 5 8.55 -27.47 38.96
C GLY A 5 8.25 -27.67 37.47
N GLU A 6 7.85 -26.58 36.84
CA GLU A 6 8.30 -26.14 35.51
C GLU A 6 8.86 -27.24 34.60
N ASN A 7 7.98 -28.02 33.96
CA ASN A 7 8.23 -28.54 32.62
C ASN A 7 6.92 -28.95 31.95
N GLN A 8 6.60 -28.23 30.87
CA GLN A 8 5.44 -28.39 30.02
C GLN A 8 5.61 -29.61 29.10
N MET A 9 4.50 -30.29 28.81
CA MET A 9 4.32 -31.38 27.82
C MET A 9 4.86 -32.77 28.22
N ILE A 10 3.95 -33.66 28.61
CA ILE A 10 4.19 -35.11 28.68
C ILE A 10 4.07 -35.67 27.26
N CYS A 11 5.19 -36.02 26.62
CA CYS A 11 5.23 -36.67 25.30
C CYS A 11 5.28 -38.20 25.45
N HIS A 12 4.22 -38.89 25.04
CA HIS A 12 4.12 -40.36 25.13
C HIS A 12 4.89 -41.14 24.04
N LYS A 13 5.55 -40.46 23.09
CA LYS A 13 6.37 -41.10 22.04
C LYS A 13 7.61 -40.27 21.72
N PRO A 14 8.79 -40.89 21.50
CA PRO A 14 10.01 -40.18 21.13
C PRO A 14 9.87 -39.53 19.75
N TYR A 15 10.42 -38.31 19.60
CA TYR A 15 10.37 -37.55 18.35
C TYR A 15 11.09 -38.30 17.22
N GLN A 16 10.34 -38.66 16.17
CA GLN A 16 10.94 -39.02 14.89
C GLN A 16 11.39 -37.75 14.17
N LYS A 17 12.40 -37.85 13.28
CA LYS A 17 12.92 -36.72 12.47
C LYS A 17 11.76 -35.90 11.90
N ILE A 18 11.92 -34.58 11.76
CA ILE A 18 10.87 -33.65 11.27
C ILE A 18 10.26 -34.13 9.93
N GLU A 19 11.06 -34.80 9.12
CA GLU A 19 10.66 -35.42 7.85
C GLU A 19 9.60 -36.53 7.99
N ALA A 20 9.50 -37.16 9.17
CA ALA A 20 8.58 -38.25 9.50
C ALA A 20 7.34 -37.80 10.30
N LEU A 21 7.19 -36.49 10.57
CA LEU A 21 6.03 -35.93 11.27
C LEU A 21 4.81 -35.83 10.34
N GLU A 22 4.20 -36.98 10.02
CA GLU A 22 2.92 -37.04 9.34
C GLU A 22 1.75 -37.09 10.34
N PHE A 23 1.14 -35.94 10.62
CA PHE A 23 -0.04 -35.80 11.50
C PHE A 23 -1.33 -36.45 10.95
N GLY A 24 -1.25 -37.18 9.83
CA GLY A 24 -2.37 -37.77 9.10
C GLY A 24 -2.62 -39.26 9.39
N HIS A 25 -1.75 -39.92 10.17
CA HIS A 25 -1.73 -41.39 10.27
C HIS A 25 -3.05 -42.05 10.72
N ASN A 26 -3.86 -41.33 11.51
CA ASN A 26 -5.15 -41.81 12.03
C ASN A 26 -6.37 -41.23 11.28
N LYS A 27 -6.19 -40.39 10.26
CA LYS A 27 -7.30 -39.83 9.48
C LYS A 27 -7.69 -40.81 8.38
N LYS A 28 -8.73 -41.61 8.62
CA LYS A 28 -9.36 -42.43 7.56
C LYS A 28 -9.82 -41.51 6.43
N ARG A 29 -9.25 -41.65 5.22
CA ARG A 29 -9.72 -40.96 4.01
C ARG A 29 -11.16 -41.40 3.74
N ILE A 30 -12.14 -40.53 4.01
CA ILE A 30 -13.53 -40.77 3.67
C ILE A 30 -13.64 -40.79 2.14
N LYS A 31 -14.13 -41.90 1.55
CA LYS A 31 -14.42 -41.99 0.11
C LYS A 31 -15.46 -40.91 -0.25
N ARG A 32 -15.02 -39.87 -0.97
CA ARG A 32 -15.91 -38.84 -1.50
C ARG A 32 -16.54 -39.34 -2.81
N ARG A 33 -17.81 -38.99 -3.03
CA ARG A 33 -18.49 -39.24 -4.31
C ARG A 33 -17.70 -38.56 -5.44
N LYS A 34 -17.66 -39.18 -6.63
CA LYS A 34 -16.91 -38.66 -7.79
C LYS A 34 -17.31 -37.22 -8.17
N ASP A 35 -18.53 -36.81 -7.89
CA ASP A 35 -19.06 -35.46 -8.13
C ASP A 35 -18.58 -34.40 -7.11
N LYS A 36 -17.91 -34.82 -6.03
CA LYS A 36 -17.29 -33.97 -4.99
C LYS A 36 -15.76 -33.98 -5.05
N ILE A 37 -15.19 -34.47 -6.14
CA ILE A 37 -13.76 -34.31 -6.40
C ILE A 37 -13.59 -32.84 -6.80
N GLY A 38 -13.03 -32.03 -5.91
CA GLY A 38 -12.74 -30.61 -6.18
C GLY A 38 -11.91 -30.44 -7.45
N LEU A 39 -11.84 -29.22 -7.98
CA LEU A 39 -11.14 -28.93 -9.25
C LEU A 39 -9.77 -29.61 -9.28
N GLN A 40 -9.59 -30.58 -10.17
CA GLN A 40 -8.29 -31.19 -10.43
C GLN A 40 -7.48 -30.24 -11.32
N ASP A 41 -6.24 -30.00 -10.91
CA ASP A 41 -5.29 -29.20 -11.69
C ASP A 41 -4.77 -30.04 -12.85
N ALA A 42 -4.90 -29.54 -14.08
CA ALA A 42 -4.21 -30.09 -15.23
C ALA A 42 -2.72 -29.74 -15.11
N LYS A 43 -1.91 -30.68 -14.60
CA LYS A 43 -0.46 -30.58 -14.60
C LYS A 43 0.10 -31.40 -15.75
N GLU A 44 0.40 -30.72 -16.85
CA GLU A 44 1.45 -31.18 -17.77
C GLU A 44 2.41 -30.01 -17.96
N GLU A 45 3.54 -30.05 -17.25
CA GLU A 45 4.67 -29.18 -17.55
C GLU A 45 5.29 -29.67 -18.86
N ARG A 46 4.79 -29.12 -19.98
CA ARG A 46 5.37 -29.38 -21.29
C ARG A 46 6.66 -28.58 -21.42
N MET A 47 7.80 -29.27 -21.36
CA MET A 47 9.08 -28.66 -21.64
C MET A 47 9.28 -28.49 -23.15
N SER A 48 9.39 -27.24 -23.61
CA SER A 48 9.75 -26.92 -24.99
C SER A 48 11.22 -27.28 -25.28
N ALA A 49 11.53 -27.52 -26.56
CA ALA A 49 12.90 -27.73 -27.03
C ALA A 49 13.84 -26.58 -26.62
N LEU A 50 15.14 -26.86 -26.47
CA LEU A 50 16.12 -25.90 -25.95
C LEU A 50 16.19 -24.61 -26.78
N ASN A 51 16.23 -24.74 -28.11
CA ASN A 51 16.23 -23.60 -29.03
C ASN A 51 15.00 -22.69 -28.84
N VAL A 52 13.81 -23.27 -28.69
CA VAL A 52 12.57 -22.52 -28.42
C VAL A 52 12.66 -21.79 -27.09
N ARG A 53 13.23 -22.40 -26.05
CA ARG A 53 13.41 -21.75 -24.74
C ARG A 53 14.41 -20.60 -24.78
N LEU A 54 15.48 -20.72 -25.55
CA LEU A 54 16.44 -19.62 -25.75
C LEU A 54 15.79 -18.46 -26.49
N PHE A 55 15.06 -18.74 -27.57
CA PHE A 55 14.28 -17.73 -28.29
C PHE A 55 13.24 -17.04 -27.40
N LEU A 56 12.45 -17.81 -26.64
CA LEU A 56 11.45 -17.24 -25.73
C LEU A 56 12.08 -16.41 -24.62
N LYS A 57 13.26 -16.81 -24.13
CA LYS A 57 14.01 -16.02 -23.14
C LYS A 57 14.46 -14.69 -23.73
N GLU A 58 15.03 -14.69 -24.94
CA GLU A 58 15.44 -13.46 -25.65
C GLU A 58 14.24 -12.54 -25.88
N PHE A 59 13.13 -13.09 -26.37
CA PHE A 59 11.87 -12.36 -26.51
C PHE A 59 11.41 -11.73 -25.20
N CYS A 60 11.45 -12.45 -24.07
CA CYS A 60 11.05 -11.89 -22.78
C CYS A 60 11.94 -10.72 -22.34
N VAL A 61 13.24 -10.79 -22.62
CA VAL A 61 14.19 -9.71 -22.31
C VAL A 61 13.90 -8.48 -23.18
N GLU A 62 13.75 -8.66 -24.49
CA GLU A 62 13.43 -7.58 -25.42
C GLU A 62 12.08 -6.94 -25.08
N PHE A 63 11.05 -7.76 -24.82
CA PHE A 63 9.71 -7.30 -24.47
C PHE A 63 9.71 -6.48 -23.17
N LEU A 64 10.39 -6.95 -22.11
CA LEU A 64 10.54 -6.20 -20.86
C LEU A 64 11.26 -4.87 -21.07
N SER A 65 12.26 -4.84 -21.94
CA SER A 65 13.04 -3.64 -22.19
C SER A 65 12.34 -2.59 -23.05
N GLY A 66 11.52 -3.01 -24.02
CA GLY A 66 10.97 -2.13 -25.05
C GLY A 66 9.47 -1.91 -25.02
N ALA A 67 8.67 -2.85 -24.51
CA ALA A 67 7.23 -2.85 -24.73
C ALA A 67 6.38 -3.10 -23.47
N TYR A 68 6.92 -3.74 -22.43
CA TYR A 68 6.13 -4.16 -21.26
C TYR A 68 5.37 -3.01 -20.60
N ASN A 69 6.06 -1.95 -20.18
CA ASN A 69 5.41 -0.84 -19.48
C ASN A 69 4.29 -0.17 -20.32
N PRO A 70 4.51 0.22 -21.60
CA PRO A 70 3.43 0.73 -22.45
C PRO A 70 2.25 -0.23 -22.62
N VAL A 71 2.53 -1.52 -22.86
CA VAL A 71 1.48 -2.53 -23.06
C VAL A 71 0.66 -2.72 -21.78
N MET A 72 1.31 -2.82 -20.63
CA MET A 72 0.62 -2.96 -19.34
C MET A 72 -0.16 -1.70 -18.98
N ARG A 73 0.36 -0.50 -19.29
CA ARG A 73 -0.38 0.75 -19.10
C ARG A 73 -1.66 0.77 -19.92
N PHE A 74 -1.56 0.42 -21.20
CA PHE A 74 -2.71 0.34 -22.10
C PHE A 74 -3.73 -0.69 -21.59
N GLY A 75 -3.28 -1.91 -21.28
CA GLY A 75 -4.15 -2.96 -20.74
C GLY A 75 -4.85 -2.54 -19.43
N ARG A 76 -4.13 -1.85 -18.54
CA ARG A 76 -4.70 -1.29 -17.32
C ARG A 76 -5.77 -0.24 -17.63
N SER A 77 -5.51 0.66 -18.59
CA SER A 77 -6.49 1.67 -19.01
C SER A 77 -7.77 1.04 -19.58
N CYS A 78 -7.66 -0.05 -20.34
CA CYS A 78 -8.81 -0.80 -20.85
C CYS A 78 -9.65 -1.39 -19.71
N ILE A 79 -9.00 -1.91 -18.66
CA ILE A 79 -9.70 -2.48 -17.50
C ILE A 79 -10.39 -1.38 -16.67
N ILE A 80 -9.76 -0.21 -16.52
CA ILE A 80 -10.31 0.90 -15.71
C ILE A 80 -11.41 1.66 -16.44
N ASN A 81 -11.20 2.00 -17.70
CA ASN A 81 -12.12 2.81 -18.51
C ASN A 81 -13.23 1.95 -19.17
N GLY A 82 -13.14 0.63 -19.05
CA GLY A 82 -13.95 -0.31 -19.80
C GLY A 82 -15.39 -0.42 -19.32
N ILE A 83 -16.30 0.15 -20.10
CA ILE A 83 -17.69 -0.30 -20.33
C ILE A 83 -17.71 -1.77 -20.88
N HIS A 84 -16.55 -2.29 -21.31
CA HIS A 84 -16.34 -3.64 -21.85
C HIS A 84 -15.03 -4.30 -21.37
N GLY A 85 -14.70 -4.25 -20.07
CA GLY A 85 -13.63 -5.13 -19.55
C GLY A 85 -14.08 -6.59 -19.65
N ASP A 86 -13.83 -7.26 -20.80
CA ASP A 86 -14.14 -8.67 -20.92
C ASP A 86 -13.29 -9.42 -19.88
N VAL A 87 -13.94 -10.33 -19.17
CA VAL A 87 -13.31 -11.11 -18.10
C VAL A 87 -12.10 -11.88 -18.65
N SER A 88 -12.10 -12.20 -19.96
CA SER A 88 -10.96 -12.82 -20.66
C SER A 88 -9.72 -11.91 -20.72
N GLU A 89 -9.91 -10.61 -21.00
CA GLU A 89 -8.84 -9.63 -21.14
C GLU A 89 -8.17 -9.35 -19.79
N THR A 90 -8.97 -9.19 -18.74
CA THR A 90 -8.47 -8.99 -17.37
C THR A 90 -7.66 -10.19 -16.88
N VAL A 91 -8.10 -11.41 -17.17
CA VAL A 91 -7.36 -12.63 -16.80
C VAL A 91 -6.02 -12.71 -17.53
N SER A 92 -6.00 -12.32 -18.82
CA SER A 92 -4.77 -12.26 -19.62
C SER A 92 -3.80 -11.21 -19.08
N TYR A 93 -4.31 -10.04 -18.69
CA TYR A 93 -3.53 -8.99 -18.02
C TYR A 93 -2.91 -9.48 -16.71
N LEU A 94 -3.68 -10.11 -15.83
CA LEU A 94 -3.20 -10.64 -14.56
C LEU A 94 -2.16 -11.76 -14.74
N TRP A 95 -2.37 -12.61 -15.74
CA TRP A 95 -1.41 -13.65 -16.10
C TRP A 95 -0.09 -13.06 -16.61
N ALA A 96 -0.16 -12.06 -17.50
CA ALA A 96 1.00 -11.37 -18.04
C ALA A 96 1.77 -10.61 -16.96
N LEU A 97 1.06 -9.90 -16.08
CA LEU A 97 1.63 -9.24 -14.89
C LEU A 97 2.45 -10.25 -14.09
N ARG A 98 1.83 -11.37 -13.68
CA ARG A 98 2.52 -12.41 -12.93
C ARG A 98 3.75 -12.93 -13.66
N PHE A 99 3.59 -13.35 -14.92
CA PHE A 99 4.65 -14.03 -15.67
C PHE A 99 5.87 -13.15 -15.88
N PHE A 100 5.68 -11.92 -16.36
CA PHE A 100 6.80 -11.03 -16.70
C PHE A 100 7.46 -10.43 -15.46
N MET A 101 6.71 -10.16 -14.38
CA MET A 101 7.30 -9.73 -13.11
C MET A 101 8.12 -10.86 -12.48
N GLU A 102 7.60 -12.10 -12.49
CA GLU A 102 8.32 -13.29 -12.00
C GLU A 102 9.60 -13.52 -12.82
N PHE A 103 9.52 -13.40 -14.15
CA PHE A 103 10.70 -13.50 -15.03
C PHE A 103 11.73 -12.41 -14.72
N ASN A 104 11.31 -11.15 -14.59
CA ASN A 104 12.19 -10.03 -14.25
C ASN A 104 12.90 -10.28 -12.91
N ARG A 105 12.16 -10.74 -11.89
CA ARG A 105 12.68 -11.05 -10.55
C ARG A 105 13.72 -12.15 -10.56
N HIS A 106 13.57 -13.18 -11.40
CA HIS A 106 14.49 -14.32 -11.44
C HIS A 106 15.68 -14.17 -12.39
N TYR A 107 15.58 -13.36 -13.44
CA TYR A 107 16.65 -13.24 -14.44
C TYR A 107 17.71 -12.19 -14.05
N LYS A 108 17.33 -10.90 -14.11
CA LYS A 108 18.20 -9.75 -13.80
C LYS A 108 17.31 -8.61 -13.31
N PHE A 109 16.89 -8.73 -12.05
CA PHE A 109 15.89 -7.84 -11.48
C PHE A 109 16.24 -6.36 -11.66
N GLN A 110 15.43 -5.67 -12.46
CA GLN A 110 15.52 -4.24 -12.69
C GLN A 110 14.11 -3.65 -12.63
N VAL A 111 13.89 -2.73 -11.69
CA VAL A 111 12.57 -2.16 -11.42
C VAL A 111 12.07 -1.33 -12.61
N LYS A 112 12.96 -0.68 -13.35
CA LYS A 112 12.60 0.13 -14.54
C LYS A 112 11.79 -0.64 -15.59
N TYR A 113 11.98 -1.95 -15.71
CA TYR A 113 11.25 -2.76 -16.69
C TYR A 113 9.83 -3.13 -16.27
N VAL A 114 9.49 -2.95 -15.00
CA VAL A 114 8.18 -3.33 -14.42
C VAL A 114 7.57 -2.19 -13.60
N SER A 115 8.02 -0.95 -13.83
CA SER A 115 7.60 0.23 -13.06
C SER A 115 6.11 0.53 -13.19
N GLU A 116 5.49 0.20 -14.32
CA GLU A 116 4.06 0.40 -14.53
C GLU A 116 3.22 -0.53 -13.63
N THR A 117 3.69 -1.75 -13.39
CA THR A 117 2.94 -2.81 -12.68
C THR A 117 3.21 -2.87 -11.18
N ILE A 118 4.15 -2.09 -10.66
CA ILE A 118 4.51 -2.06 -9.24
C ILE A 118 4.13 -0.72 -8.60
N SER A 119 2.83 -0.52 -8.39
CA SER A 119 2.27 0.68 -7.75
C SER A 119 1.08 0.32 -6.86
N THR A 120 0.75 1.18 -5.89
CA THR A 120 -0.43 1.01 -5.02
C THR A 120 -1.72 0.78 -5.83
N GLY A 121 -1.88 1.51 -6.95
CA GLY A 121 -3.04 1.36 -7.81
C GLY A 121 -3.15 -0.01 -8.50
N VAL A 122 -2.03 -0.69 -8.75
CA VAL A 122 -2.04 -2.06 -9.29
C VAL A 122 -2.35 -3.08 -8.20
N PHE A 123 -1.86 -2.89 -6.98
CA PHE A 123 -2.30 -3.69 -5.82
C PHE A 123 -3.81 -3.60 -5.62
N HIS A 124 -4.37 -2.39 -5.65
CA HIS A 124 -5.81 -2.17 -5.56
C HIS A 124 -6.57 -2.86 -6.71
N LEU A 125 -6.08 -2.74 -7.95
CA LEU A 125 -6.68 -3.40 -9.10
C LEU A 125 -6.75 -4.92 -8.92
N VAL A 126 -5.64 -5.56 -8.54
CA VAL A 126 -5.59 -7.02 -8.35
C VAL A 126 -6.52 -7.45 -7.21
N GLN A 127 -6.53 -6.72 -6.11
CA GLN A 127 -7.41 -6.98 -4.98
C GLN A 127 -8.89 -6.89 -5.37
N ARG A 128 -9.29 -5.80 -6.03
CA ARG A 128 -10.67 -5.63 -6.54
C ARG A 128 -11.09 -6.79 -7.45
N GLN A 129 -10.17 -7.28 -8.29
CA GLN A 129 -10.45 -8.44 -9.15
C GLN A 129 -10.59 -9.75 -8.35
N MET A 130 -9.79 -9.95 -7.29
CA MET A 130 -9.95 -11.09 -6.40
C MET A 130 -11.32 -11.10 -5.72
N ASP A 131 -11.75 -9.95 -5.21
CA ASP A 131 -13.06 -9.81 -4.55
C ASP A 131 -14.20 -10.03 -5.56
N GLN A 132 -14.12 -9.42 -6.74
CA GLN A 132 -15.09 -9.64 -7.82
C GLN A 132 -15.17 -11.12 -8.23
N TYR A 133 -14.05 -11.81 -8.41
CA TYR A 133 -14.07 -13.23 -8.78
C TYR A 133 -14.66 -14.10 -7.67
N TYR A 134 -14.42 -13.75 -6.41
CA TYR A 134 -15.04 -14.44 -5.29
C TYR A 134 -16.56 -14.21 -5.24
N GLU A 135 -17.04 -12.99 -5.43
CA GLU A 135 -18.48 -12.69 -5.56
C GLU A 135 -19.13 -13.48 -6.71
N MET A 136 -18.44 -13.61 -7.84
CA MET A 136 -18.91 -14.43 -8.97
C MET A 136 -18.96 -15.93 -8.66
N ILE A 137 -18.08 -16.45 -7.80
CA ILE A 137 -18.17 -17.83 -7.30
C ILE A 137 -19.44 -18.04 -6.46
N LEU A 138 -19.88 -17.02 -5.72
CA LEU A 138 -21.08 -17.10 -4.88
C LEU A 138 -22.37 -16.97 -5.68
N THR A 139 -22.39 -16.07 -6.67
CA THR A 139 -23.59 -15.73 -7.46
C THR A 139 -23.79 -16.66 -8.66
N ASP A 140 -22.75 -16.90 -9.46
CA ASP A 140 -22.80 -17.69 -10.69
C ASP A 140 -22.40 -19.16 -10.44
N LYS A 141 -23.32 -19.89 -9.81
CA LYS A 141 -23.13 -21.31 -9.44
C LYS A 141 -22.82 -22.23 -10.62
N LYS A 142 -23.17 -21.84 -11.85
CA LYS A 142 -22.93 -22.65 -13.07
C LYS A 142 -21.48 -22.58 -13.54
N ARG A 143 -20.77 -21.48 -13.27
CA ARG A 143 -19.39 -21.25 -13.72
C ARG A 143 -18.36 -21.22 -12.58
N ILE A 144 -18.68 -21.82 -11.42
CA ILE A 144 -17.76 -21.95 -10.27
C ILE A 144 -16.34 -22.39 -10.69
N PRO A 145 -16.15 -23.43 -11.54
CA PRO A 145 -14.82 -23.84 -11.95
C PRO A 145 -14.03 -22.75 -12.70
N ALA A 146 -14.71 -21.98 -13.56
CA ALA A 146 -14.08 -20.91 -14.32
C ALA A 146 -13.69 -19.75 -13.38
N TRP A 147 -14.59 -19.32 -12.51
CA TRP A 147 -14.33 -18.24 -11.55
C TRP A 147 -13.24 -18.61 -10.54
N SER A 148 -13.19 -19.87 -10.11
CA SER A 148 -12.15 -20.36 -9.20
C SER A 148 -10.76 -20.36 -9.86
N ARG A 149 -10.65 -20.73 -11.15
CA ARG A 149 -9.40 -20.60 -11.90
C ARG A 149 -8.96 -19.15 -12.07
N ARG A 150 -9.90 -18.24 -12.31
CA ARG A 150 -9.62 -16.79 -12.44
C ARG A 150 -9.14 -16.18 -11.13
N LEU A 151 -9.80 -16.52 -10.02
CA LEU A 151 -9.37 -16.15 -8.67
C LEU A 151 -7.96 -16.66 -8.38
N HIS A 152 -7.63 -17.89 -8.81
CA HIS A 152 -6.28 -18.42 -8.65
C HIS A 152 -5.22 -17.63 -9.44
N VAL A 153 -5.52 -17.21 -10.67
CA VAL A 153 -4.64 -16.33 -11.46
C VAL A 153 -4.41 -15.00 -10.73
N ALA A 154 -5.48 -14.37 -10.22
CA ALA A 154 -5.39 -13.11 -9.48
C ALA A 154 -4.57 -13.24 -8.19
N LEU A 155 -4.79 -14.32 -7.42
CA LEU A 155 -4.01 -14.61 -6.22
C LEU A 155 -2.51 -14.74 -6.52
N LYS A 156 -2.15 -15.42 -7.60
CA LYS A 156 -0.74 -15.55 -7.99
C LYS A 156 -0.14 -14.23 -8.49
N ALA A 157 -0.93 -13.38 -9.16
CA ALA A 157 -0.52 -12.04 -9.51
C ALA A 157 -0.23 -11.21 -8.25
N TYR A 158 -1.11 -11.26 -7.25
CA TYR A 158 -0.91 -10.59 -5.96
C TYR A 158 0.35 -11.11 -5.23
N GLN A 159 0.55 -12.43 -5.23
CA GLN A 159 1.75 -13.05 -4.67
C GLN A 159 3.04 -12.51 -5.33
N GLU A 160 3.05 -12.36 -6.65
CA GLU A 160 4.22 -11.84 -7.36
C GLU A 160 4.47 -10.36 -7.09
N LEU A 161 3.41 -9.56 -6.89
CA LEU A 161 3.55 -8.17 -6.43
C LEU A 161 4.25 -8.11 -5.06
N LEU A 162 3.85 -8.95 -4.11
CA LEU A 162 4.51 -9.04 -2.80
C LEU A 162 5.99 -9.49 -2.92
N ASN A 163 6.26 -10.51 -3.73
CA ASN A 163 7.63 -10.97 -3.98
C ASN A 163 8.51 -9.89 -4.61
N THR A 164 7.93 -9.09 -5.51
CA THR A 164 8.62 -7.97 -6.14
C THR A 164 8.96 -6.88 -5.11
N LEU A 165 8.03 -6.53 -4.21
CA LEU A 165 8.32 -5.60 -3.10
C LEU A 165 9.48 -6.10 -2.22
N MET A 166 9.51 -7.39 -1.90
CA MET A 166 10.62 -7.98 -1.14
C MET A 166 11.96 -7.93 -1.90
N ALA A 167 11.94 -8.04 -3.23
CA ALA A 167 13.13 -7.87 -4.06
C ALA A 167 13.57 -6.40 -4.11
N MET A 168 12.63 -5.45 -4.15
CA MET A 168 12.92 -4.01 -4.11
C MET A 168 13.62 -3.58 -2.82
N ASP A 169 13.27 -4.15 -1.67
CA ASP A 169 13.95 -3.85 -0.39
C ASP A 169 15.44 -4.18 -0.40
N LYS A 170 15.82 -5.19 -1.18
CA LYS A 170 17.19 -5.69 -1.31
C LYS A 170 17.97 -4.97 -2.40
N SER A 171 17.34 -4.01 -3.10
CA SER A 171 18.00 -3.22 -4.13
C SER A 171 19.12 -2.36 -3.52
N ALA A 172 20.20 -2.18 -4.28
CA ALA A 172 21.27 -1.25 -3.93
C ALA A 172 20.81 0.23 -4.05
N ASP A 173 19.83 0.49 -4.91
CA ASP A 173 19.30 1.83 -5.16
C ASP A 173 18.36 2.28 -4.03
N HIS A 174 18.69 3.42 -3.42
CA HIS A 174 17.89 4.02 -2.36
C HIS A 174 16.49 4.42 -2.83
N SER A 175 16.34 4.95 -4.05
CA SER A 175 15.05 5.39 -4.59
C SER A 175 14.05 4.23 -4.72
N VAL A 176 14.56 3.06 -5.13
CA VAL A 176 13.79 1.81 -5.23
C VAL A 176 13.33 1.33 -3.86
N ARG A 177 14.21 1.39 -2.85
CA ARG A 177 13.86 1.00 -1.48
C ARG A 177 12.82 1.93 -0.87
N GLU A 178 12.94 3.23 -1.09
CA GLU A 178 11.94 4.20 -0.60
C GLU A 178 10.59 3.99 -1.29
N SER A 179 10.59 3.75 -2.60
CA SER A 179 9.37 3.40 -3.34
C SER A 179 8.68 2.14 -2.77
N SER A 180 9.45 1.09 -2.46
CA SER A 180 8.94 -0.11 -1.78
C SER A 180 8.30 0.22 -0.43
N LYS A 181 8.95 1.07 0.37
CA LYS A 181 8.48 1.49 1.70
C LYS A 181 7.18 2.26 1.61
N ILE A 182 7.03 3.18 0.65
CA ILE A 182 5.79 3.93 0.41
C ILE A 182 4.65 2.98 0.04
N ILE A 183 4.87 2.07 -0.91
CA ILE A 183 3.84 1.10 -1.34
C ILE A 183 3.41 0.22 -0.15
N LYS A 184 4.38 -0.29 0.63
CA LYS A 184 4.09 -1.08 1.84
C LYS A 184 3.32 -0.30 2.89
N SER A 185 3.68 0.97 3.11
CA SER A 185 2.94 1.84 4.04
C SER A 185 1.47 1.90 3.64
N ASN A 186 1.18 2.14 2.37
CA ASN A 186 -0.19 2.19 1.88
C ASN A 186 -0.93 0.86 2.07
N ILE A 187 -0.28 -0.27 1.75
CA ILE A 187 -0.87 -1.61 1.91
C ILE A 187 -1.11 -1.99 3.37
N PHE A 188 -0.20 -1.64 4.28
CA PHE A 188 -0.28 -2.09 5.67
C PHE A 188 -1.05 -1.15 6.59
N TYR A 189 -1.19 0.14 6.27
CA TYR A 189 -2.01 1.04 7.10
C TYR A 189 -3.50 0.92 6.76
N VAL A 190 -3.83 0.80 5.49
CA VAL A 190 -5.21 0.78 5.01
C VAL A 190 -5.87 -0.57 5.36
N PRO A 191 -6.92 -0.59 6.21
CA PRO A 191 -7.53 -1.81 6.72
C PRO A 191 -7.99 -2.78 5.62
N GLU A 192 -8.53 -2.24 4.54
CA GLU A 192 -9.07 -3.00 3.42
C GLU A 192 -8.03 -3.96 2.85
N TYR A 193 -6.79 -3.50 2.63
CA TYR A 193 -5.71 -4.35 2.12
C TYR A 193 -5.20 -5.37 3.17
N ARG A 194 -5.23 -5.01 4.46
CA ARG A 194 -4.81 -5.91 5.54
C ARG A 194 -5.76 -7.09 5.72
N GLU A 195 -7.05 -6.83 5.57
CA GLU A 195 -8.08 -7.82 5.80
C GLU A 195 -8.24 -8.75 4.59
N THR A 196 -8.03 -8.29 3.35
CA THR A 196 -8.26 -9.10 2.14
C THR A 196 -7.57 -10.46 2.21
N MET A 197 -6.26 -10.54 2.49
CA MET A 197 -5.56 -11.83 2.46
C MET A 197 -6.08 -12.80 3.54
N LEU A 198 -6.45 -12.27 4.70
CA LEU A 198 -7.02 -13.06 5.80
C LEU A 198 -8.46 -13.50 5.47
N CYS A 199 -9.27 -12.61 4.91
CA CYS A 199 -10.62 -12.90 4.43
C CYS A 199 -10.58 -14.00 3.37
N GLN A 200 -9.70 -13.89 2.36
CA GLN A 200 -9.53 -14.90 1.33
C GLN A 200 -9.15 -16.26 1.91
N PHE A 201 -8.35 -16.30 2.99
CA PHE A 201 -8.05 -17.54 3.72
C PHE A 201 -9.28 -18.15 4.41
N LEU A 202 -10.12 -17.31 5.04
CA LEU A 202 -11.38 -17.74 5.66
C LEU A 202 -12.43 -18.19 4.63
N TYR A 203 -12.36 -17.66 3.41
CA TYR A 203 -13.26 -17.96 2.31
C TYR A 203 -12.96 -19.25 1.55
N TYR A 204 -11.86 -19.94 1.90
CA TYR A 204 -11.50 -21.19 1.24
C TYR A 204 -12.59 -22.26 1.43
N ASP A 205 -13.11 -22.75 0.31
CA ASP A 205 -14.06 -23.87 0.25
C ASP A 205 -13.49 -24.98 -0.63
N GLU A 206 -13.22 -26.13 -0.04
CA GLU A 206 -12.66 -27.31 -0.71
C GLU A 206 -13.54 -27.85 -1.84
N ASN A 207 -14.84 -27.53 -1.85
CA ASN A 207 -15.74 -27.95 -2.93
C ASN A 207 -15.65 -27.03 -4.17
N LYS A 208 -15.17 -25.80 -4.00
CA LYS A 208 -15.12 -24.78 -5.05
C LYS A 208 -13.70 -24.55 -5.55
N MET A 209 -12.72 -24.63 -4.65
CA MET A 209 -11.33 -24.25 -4.90
C MET A 209 -10.40 -25.49 -4.90
N SER A 210 -9.35 -25.46 -5.73
CA SER A 210 -8.42 -26.59 -5.84
C SER A 210 -7.41 -26.64 -4.68
N ARG A 211 -6.79 -27.80 -4.48
CA ARG A 211 -5.71 -27.95 -3.49
C ARG A 211 -4.50 -27.04 -3.82
N ARG A 212 -4.20 -26.84 -5.11
CA ARG A 212 -3.09 -25.94 -5.49
C ARG A 212 -3.40 -24.49 -5.15
N TYR A 213 -4.65 -24.07 -5.33
CA TYR A 213 -5.10 -22.76 -4.84
C TYR A 213 -4.85 -22.62 -3.33
N LEU A 214 -5.21 -23.62 -2.51
CA LEU A 214 -4.94 -23.57 -1.07
C LEU A 214 -3.45 -23.43 -0.74
N VAL A 215 -2.58 -24.19 -1.41
CA VAL A 215 -1.13 -24.13 -1.20
C VAL A 215 -0.61 -22.73 -1.52
N ASP A 216 -1.03 -22.17 -2.66
CA ASP A 216 -0.61 -20.83 -3.08
C ASP A 216 -1.18 -19.76 -2.14
N LEU A 217 -2.43 -19.91 -1.67
CA LEU A 217 -3.07 -19.00 -0.72
C LEU A 217 -2.34 -18.98 0.62
N VAL A 218 -2.04 -20.14 1.19
CA VAL A 218 -1.26 -20.25 2.44
C VAL A 218 0.11 -19.60 2.26
N THR A 219 0.76 -19.81 1.10
CA THR A 219 2.06 -19.22 0.80
C THR A 219 1.97 -17.69 0.72
N THR A 220 0.96 -17.16 0.03
CA THR A 220 0.73 -15.71 -0.07
C THR A 220 0.43 -15.08 1.29
N VAL A 221 -0.42 -15.72 2.12
CA VAL A 221 -0.72 -15.26 3.49
C VAL A 221 0.54 -15.27 4.34
N HIS A 222 1.35 -16.33 4.25
CA HIS A 222 2.62 -16.40 4.97
C HIS A 222 3.57 -15.26 4.58
N ILE A 223 3.74 -15.00 3.28
CA ILE A 223 4.55 -13.88 2.76
C ILE A 223 4.03 -12.56 3.30
N PHE A 224 2.70 -12.34 3.20
CA PHE A 224 2.06 -11.12 3.67
C PHE A 224 2.30 -10.86 5.16
N LEU A 225 2.07 -11.87 6.01
CA LEU A 225 2.29 -11.78 7.45
C LEU A 225 3.75 -11.55 7.80
N LYS A 226 4.69 -12.20 7.11
CA LYS A 226 6.12 -11.98 7.31
C LYS A 226 6.56 -10.58 6.92
N MET A 227 6.04 -10.04 5.82
CA MET A 227 6.30 -8.65 5.44
C MET A 227 5.71 -7.67 6.46
N LEU A 228 4.53 -7.95 6.99
CA LEU A 228 3.87 -7.14 8.02
C LEU A 228 4.63 -7.17 9.36
N GLU A 229 5.09 -8.36 9.79
CA GLU A 229 5.94 -8.54 10.98
C GLU A 229 7.20 -7.67 10.87
N TYR A 230 7.94 -7.80 9.77
CA TYR A 230 9.14 -7.01 9.53
C TYR A 230 8.87 -5.49 9.45
N PHE A 231 7.74 -5.11 8.85
CA PHE A 231 7.31 -3.71 8.78
C PHE A 231 7.07 -3.13 10.18
N CYS A 232 6.45 -3.89 11.08
CA CYS A 232 6.23 -3.52 12.48
C CYS A 232 7.50 -3.53 13.33
N GLU A 233 8.47 -4.40 13.05
CA GLU A 233 9.73 -4.48 13.80
C GLU A 233 10.70 -3.34 13.47
N LYS A 234 10.83 -2.98 12.19
CA LYS A 234 11.77 -1.93 11.75
C LYS A 234 11.21 -0.52 11.82
N GLY A 235 9.89 -0.37 11.75
CA GLY A 235 9.24 0.91 12.01
C GLY A 235 8.97 1.05 13.49
N GLN A 236 9.66 1.95 14.20
CA GLN A 236 9.31 2.39 15.57
C GLN A 236 7.93 3.11 15.64
N ARG A 237 6.98 2.73 14.79
CA ARG A 237 5.60 3.19 14.76
C ARG A 237 4.76 1.95 14.96
N HIS A 238 4.28 1.73 16.19
CA HIS A 238 3.21 0.78 16.42
C HIS A 238 2.12 1.00 15.36
N LEU A 239 1.69 -0.06 14.67
CA LEU A 239 0.62 0.04 13.70
C LEU A 239 -0.65 0.42 14.49
N ILE A 240 -1.00 1.72 14.52
CA ILE A 240 -2.12 2.24 15.31
C ILE A 240 -3.41 1.87 14.57
N VAL A 241 -3.92 0.66 14.82
CA VAL A 241 -5.10 0.13 14.13
C VAL A 241 -6.39 0.85 14.56
N GLN A 242 -6.41 1.48 15.72
CA GLN A 242 -7.51 2.31 16.18
C GLN A 242 -6.97 3.37 17.15
N LYS A 243 -7.19 4.66 16.86
CA LYS A 243 -7.23 5.66 17.93
C LYS A 243 -8.50 5.37 18.74
N VAL A 244 -8.39 4.57 19.80
CA VAL A 244 -9.41 4.53 20.84
C VAL A 244 -9.54 5.96 21.33
N LYS A 245 -10.63 6.65 20.97
CA LYS A 245 -10.91 7.98 21.48
C LYS A 245 -10.87 7.86 23.01
N PRO A 246 -9.95 8.53 23.72
CA PRO A 246 -10.04 8.53 25.18
C PRO A 246 -11.41 9.13 25.50
N LYS A 247 -12.22 8.39 26.27
CA LYS A 247 -13.46 8.93 26.85
C LYS A 247 -13.07 10.23 27.53
N ARG A 248 -13.52 11.36 26.96
CA ARG A 248 -13.39 12.67 27.61
C ARG A 248 -14.02 12.53 29.00
N GLN A 249 -13.17 12.46 30.04
CA GLN A 249 -13.64 12.71 31.39
C GLN A 249 -14.22 14.13 31.37
N LYS A 250 -15.49 14.24 31.75
CA LYS A 250 -16.16 15.53 31.94
C LYS A 250 -15.42 16.28 33.05
N VAL A 251 -14.44 17.09 32.70
CA VAL A 251 -13.95 18.16 33.57
C VAL A 251 -15.11 19.14 33.69
N LYS A 252 -15.64 19.29 34.91
CA LYS A 252 -16.65 20.30 35.24
C LYS A 252 -16.08 21.68 34.88
N ARG A 253 -16.53 22.24 33.76
CA ARG A 253 -16.35 23.65 33.42
C ARG A 253 -17.05 24.49 34.50
N ARG A 254 -16.27 25.07 35.41
CA ARG A 254 -16.70 26.25 36.17
C ARG A 254 -16.92 27.37 35.15
N LYS A 255 -18.16 27.84 35.04
CA LYS A 255 -18.51 29.04 34.28
C LYS A 255 -17.79 30.23 34.92
N LYS A 256 -16.89 30.86 34.17
CA LYS A 256 -16.57 32.29 34.35
C LYS A 256 -17.36 33.07 33.29
N PRO A 257 -17.87 34.27 33.62
CA PRO A 257 -18.78 35.02 32.76
C PRO A 257 -18.07 35.46 31.48
N SER A 258 -18.76 35.33 30.35
CA SER A 258 -18.32 35.88 29.07
C SER A 258 -18.49 37.39 29.11
N HIS A 259 -17.39 38.12 29.16
CA HIS A 259 -17.36 39.47 28.62
C HIS A 259 -17.37 39.33 27.09
N LYS A 260 -18.44 39.84 26.48
CA LYS A 260 -18.47 40.13 25.05
C LYS A 260 -17.67 41.41 24.85
N ASP A 261 -16.35 41.28 24.70
CA ASP A 261 -15.56 42.36 24.13
C ASP A 261 -15.53 42.11 22.63
N ILE A 262 -16.35 42.89 21.92
CA ILE A 262 -16.22 43.16 20.50
C ILE A 262 -15.02 44.09 20.40
N THR A 263 -13.82 43.53 20.35
CA THR A 263 -12.64 44.24 19.87
C THR A 263 -12.68 44.23 18.35
N PRO A 264 -12.43 45.38 17.68
CA PRO A 264 -12.50 45.48 16.24
C PRO A 264 -11.55 44.47 15.62
N THR A 265 -11.99 43.83 14.54
CA THR A 265 -11.18 42.94 13.71
C THR A 265 -9.91 43.69 13.31
N ALA A 266 -8.80 43.36 13.96
CA ALA A 266 -7.48 43.75 13.51
C ALA A 266 -7.36 43.33 12.04
N THR A 267 -7.15 44.31 11.17
CA THR A 267 -6.96 44.13 9.73
C THR A 267 -5.86 43.09 9.50
N LEU A 268 -5.93 42.31 8.41
CA LEU A 268 -4.92 41.28 8.12
C LEU A 268 -3.49 41.87 8.12
N GLU A 269 -3.39 43.14 7.77
CA GLU A 269 -2.21 43.99 7.82
C GLU A 269 -1.63 44.13 9.24
N GLU A 270 -2.45 44.41 10.25
CA GLU A 270 -1.99 44.55 11.65
C GLU A 270 -1.46 43.22 12.23
N ARG A 271 -2.06 42.10 11.79
CA ARG A 271 -1.57 40.76 12.15
C ARG A 271 -0.25 40.44 11.48
N TRP A 272 -0.08 40.85 10.22
CA TRP A 272 1.18 40.70 9.50
C TRP A 272 2.30 41.56 10.10
N ASP A 273 1.99 42.77 10.58
CA ASP A 273 2.99 43.64 11.23
C ASP A 273 3.57 43.02 12.51
N THR A 274 2.78 42.20 13.20
CA THR A 274 3.24 41.42 14.37
C THR A 274 4.01 40.17 13.95
N VAL A 275 3.49 39.42 12.98
CA VAL A 275 4.00 38.08 12.60
C VAL A 275 5.23 38.16 11.67
N GLY A 276 5.33 39.19 10.82
CA GLY A 276 6.38 39.34 9.82
C GLY A 276 7.80 39.37 10.40
N PRO A 277 8.11 40.21 11.41
CA PRO A 277 9.42 40.23 12.04
C PRO A 277 9.82 38.88 12.66
N GLU A 278 8.87 38.17 13.26
CA GLU A 278 9.10 36.87 13.89
C GLU A 278 9.34 35.75 12.86
N ILE A 279 8.59 35.75 11.74
CA ILE A 279 8.83 34.84 10.62
C ILE A 279 10.24 35.03 10.05
N SER A 280 10.68 36.29 9.89
CA SER A 280 12.02 36.60 9.38
C SER A 280 13.12 36.02 10.29
N ALA A 281 12.94 36.10 11.61
CA ALA A 281 13.85 35.49 12.57
C ALA A 281 13.85 33.95 12.50
N VAL A 282 12.68 33.33 12.32
CA VAL A 282 12.54 31.87 12.20
C VAL A 282 13.20 31.34 10.92
N ILE A 283 13.06 32.05 9.80
CA ILE A 283 13.69 31.69 8.51
C ILE A 283 15.22 31.66 8.62
N GLN A 284 15.81 32.61 9.37
CA GLN A 284 17.26 32.79 9.48
C GLN A 284 17.93 31.91 10.56
N GLY A 285 17.21 31.50 11.61
CA GLY A 285 17.84 30.84 12.77
C GLY A 285 17.04 29.75 13.49
N GLY A 286 15.85 29.36 13.01
CA GLY A 286 15.00 28.38 13.68
C GLY A 286 15.44 26.91 13.47
N ASN A 287 15.31 26.08 14.51
CA ASN A 287 15.33 24.62 14.37
C ASN A 287 14.01 24.16 13.76
N ILE A 288 13.97 24.01 12.44
CA ILE A 288 12.71 23.80 11.71
C ILE A 288 12.27 22.33 11.80
N PRO A 289 11.04 22.06 12.28
CA PRO A 289 10.52 20.70 12.32
C PRO A 289 10.23 20.18 10.91
N GLU A 290 10.57 18.91 10.66
CA GLU A 290 10.19 18.20 9.44
C GLU A 290 8.69 17.87 9.50
N VAL A 291 7.89 18.50 8.65
CA VAL A 291 6.42 18.37 8.64
C VAL A 291 5.96 17.84 7.28
N MET A 292 5.06 16.85 7.28
CA MET A 292 4.46 16.32 6.06
C MET A 292 3.40 17.28 5.49
N PRO A 293 3.53 17.73 4.23
CA PRO A 293 2.67 18.77 3.68
C PRO A 293 1.38 18.25 3.03
N PHE A 294 1.34 16.97 2.68
CA PHE A 294 0.15 16.27 2.18
C PHE A 294 -0.27 15.18 3.16
N ASP A 295 -1.54 14.81 3.09
CA ASP A 295 -2.12 13.68 3.80
C ASP A 295 -2.27 12.49 2.85
N ALA A 296 -1.32 11.56 2.95
CA ALA A 296 -1.30 10.34 2.15
C ALA A 296 -2.49 9.38 2.45
N THR A 297 -3.32 9.69 3.46
CA THR A 297 -4.52 8.92 3.79
C THR A 297 -5.76 9.36 3.02
N LEU A 298 -5.70 10.48 2.31
CA LEU A 298 -6.77 10.96 1.45
C LEU A 298 -6.70 10.31 0.07
N GLU A 299 -7.86 10.00 -0.51
CA GLU A 299 -7.96 9.50 -1.90
C GLU A 299 -7.66 10.60 -2.93
N THR A 300 -7.55 11.86 -2.50
CA THR A 300 -7.19 12.98 -3.36
C THR A 300 -5.72 12.86 -3.78
N PRO A 301 -5.43 12.95 -5.10
CA PRO A 301 -4.06 12.99 -5.61
C PRO A 301 -3.21 14.04 -4.89
N ILE A 302 -1.92 13.77 -4.72
CA ILE A 302 -0.98 14.67 -4.03
C ILE A 302 -0.99 16.06 -4.70
N ASP A 303 -1.13 16.12 -6.02
CA ASP A 303 -1.20 17.38 -6.77
C ASP A 303 -2.43 18.23 -6.39
N ASP A 304 -3.55 17.58 -6.04
CA ASP A 304 -4.80 18.23 -5.66
C ASP A 304 -4.82 18.68 -4.19
N GLN A 305 -3.92 18.13 -3.35
CA GLN A 305 -3.78 18.51 -1.94
C GLN A 305 -2.98 19.82 -1.74
N LYS A 306 -2.49 20.44 -2.82
CA LYS A 306 -1.77 21.71 -2.81
C LYS A 306 -2.56 22.83 -2.12
N ALA A 307 -3.86 22.94 -2.42
CA ALA A 307 -4.73 23.96 -1.82
C ALA A 307 -4.90 23.77 -0.31
N ASP A 308 -4.94 22.52 0.14
CA ASP A 308 -5.05 22.18 1.56
C ASP A 308 -3.75 22.45 2.31
N ALA A 309 -2.59 22.24 1.68
CA ALA A 309 -1.30 22.63 2.22
C ALA A 309 -1.21 24.16 2.41
N MET A 310 -1.63 24.96 1.42
CA MET A 310 -1.66 26.43 1.54
C MET A 310 -2.57 26.90 2.69
N LYS A 311 -3.78 26.32 2.81
CA LYS A 311 -4.71 26.60 3.92
C LYS A 311 -4.12 26.26 5.29
N ARG A 312 -3.38 25.15 5.39
CA ARG A 312 -2.71 24.74 6.63
C ARG A 312 -1.58 25.70 7.01
N ILE A 313 -0.78 26.15 6.04
CA ILE A 313 0.26 27.16 6.26
C ILE A 313 -0.38 28.47 6.75
N GLN A 314 -1.43 28.96 6.08
CA GLN A 314 -2.16 30.17 6.48
C GLN A 314 -2.74 30.06 7.90
N LYS A 315 -3.29 28.91 8.25
CA LYS A 315 -3.83 28.65 9.60
C LYS A 315 -2.74 28.64 10.67
N LEU A 316 -1.58 28.04 10.39
CA LEU A 316 -0.44 28.00 11.33
C LEU A 316 0.13 29.40 11.57
N MET A 317 0.23 30.23 10.53
CA MET A 317 0.65 31.63 10.66
C MET A 317 -0.34 32.46 11.50
N ARG A 318 -1.64 32.24 11.33
CA ARG A 318 -2.69 32.91 12.14
C ARG A 318 -2.74 32.43 13.60
N GLN A 319 -2.09 31.31 13.92
CA GLN A 319 -2.01 30.73 15.26
C GLN A 319 -0.65 30.97 15.94
N GLU A 320 0.19 31.85 15.38
CA GLU A 320 1.54 32.18 15.88
C GLU A 320 2.48 30.95 15.94
N ASN A 321 2.19 29.90 15.18
CA ASN A 321 3.01 28.68 15.12
C ASN A 321 3.93 28.72 13.89
N LEU A 322 4.87 29.65 13.94
CA LEU A 322 5.66 30.10 12.79
C LEU A 322 6.70 29.07 12.35
N GLU A 323 7.32 28.35 13.29
CA GLU A 323 8.28 27.27 13.00
C GLU A 323 7.64 26.15 12.17
N GLN A 324 6.41 25.76 12.51
CA GLN A 324 5.67 24.75 11.77
C GLN A 324 5.19 25.26 10.42
N ALA A 325 4.83 26.54 10.31
CA ALA A 325 4.44 27.15 9.04
C ALA A 325 5.62 27.16 8.04
N VAL A 326 6.81 27.56 8.50
CA VAL A 326 8.03 27.55 7.68
C VAL A 326 8.44 26.12 7.32
N GLY A 327 8.39 25.18 8.26
CA GLY A 327 8.68 23.76 7.98
C GLY A 327 7.71 23.15 6.97
N LEU A 328 6.42 23.47 7.08
CA LEU A 328 5.38 23.02 6.16
C LEU A 328 5.57 23.62 4.75
N LEU A 329 5.98 24.89 4.64
CA LEU A 329 6.30 25.53 3.36
C LEU A 329 7.50 24.85 2.68
N ARG A 330 8.60 24.63 3.42
CA ARG A 330 9.80 23.98 2.88
C ARG A 330 9.53 22.56 2.41
N ALA A 331 8.75 21.79 3.19
CA ALA A 331 8.35 20.45 2.78
C ALA A 331 7.40 20.48 1.58
N ALA A 332 6.44 21.41 1.52
CA ALA A 332 5.55 21.58 0.38
C ALA A 332 6.33 21.90 -0.90
N ARG A 333 7.39 22.70 -0.80
CA ARG A 333 8.28 23.05 -1.91
C ARG A 333 9.04 21.88 -2.51
N GLU A 334 9.48 20.92 -1.67
CA GLU A 334 10.13 19.70 -2.15
C GLU A 334 9.18 18.81 -2.97
N ILE A 335 7.89 18.88 -2.66
CA ILE A 335 6.86 18.01 -3.25
C ILE A 335 6.19 18.65 -4.46
N TRP A 336 6.02 19.98 -4.47
CA TRP A 336 5.43 20.73 -5.60
C TRP A 336 6.39 21.80 -6.15
N PRO A 337 7.53 21.41 -6.77
CA PRO A 337 8.55 22.36 -7.25
C PRO A 337 8.16 23.12 -8.53
N GLU A 338 7.16 22.65 -9.27
CA GLU A 338 6.74 23.22 -10.56
C GLU A 338 5.78 24.41 -10.43
N ASN A 339 5.29 24.68 -9.22
CA ASN A 339 4.28 25.69 -8.95
C ASN A 339 4.89 26.86 -8.15
N ASP A 340 4.86 28.07 -8.71
CA ASP A 340 5.46 29.28 -8.12
C ASP A 340 4.90 29.68 -6.72
N CYS A 341 3.88 29.00 -6.21
CA CYS A 341 3.23 29.31 -4.92
C CYS A 341 4.08 29.04 -3.68
N PHE A 342 5.06 28.13 -3.73
CA PHE A 342 5.93 27.78 -2.59
C PHE A 342 7.39 28.16 -2.81
N GLY A 343 7.69 28.82 -3.93
CA GLY A 343 9.05 29.20 -4.31
C GLY A 343 9.88 28.08 -4.91
N ARG A 344 11.10 28.41 -5.36
CA ARG A 344 12.03 27.48 -6.02
C ARG A 344 12.90 26.75 -5.00
N VAL A 345 13.45 25.58 -5.38
CA VAL A 345 14.25 24.69 -4.51
C VAL A 345 15.43 25.40 -3.81
N ASN A 346 15.98 26.47 -4.39
CA ASN A 346 17.06 27.30 -3.85
C ASN A 346 16.67 28.79 -3.72
N ILE A 347 15.53 29.07 -3.09
CA ILE A 347 15.04 30.45 -2.88
C ILE A 347 15.88 31.18 -1.80
N PRO A 348 16.23 32.46 -1.99
CA PRO A 348 16.82 33.26 -0.92
C PRO A 348 15.80 33.48 0.22
N PRO A 349 16.26 33.73 1.46
CA PRO A 349 15.39 33.99 2.61
C PRO A 349 14.36 35.10 2.38
N GLU A 350 14.71 36.09 1.56
CA GLU A 350 13.85 37.22 1.19
C GLU A 350 12.67 36.80 0.31
N GLU A 351 12.90 35.92 -0.66
CA GLU A 351 11.85 35.38 -1.52
C GLU A 351 11.00 34.31 -0.78
N GLU A 352 11.59 33.57 0.18
CA GLU A 352 10.83 32.67 1.08
C GLU A 352 9.83 33.45 1.95
N PHE A 353 10.25 34.61 2.44
CA PHE A 353 9.39 35.54 3.18
C PHE A 353 8.23 36.07 2.32
N LEU A 354 8.49 36.40 1.05
CA LEU A 354 7.46 36.85 0.11
C LEU A 354 6.44 35.75 -0.18
N ALA A 355 6.85 34.50 -0.38
CA ALA A 355 5.93 33.39 -0.58
C ALA A 355 4.99 33.17 0.62
N LEU A 356 5.51 33.28 1.85
CA LEU A 356 4.69 33.22 3.06
C LEU A 356 3.71 34.39 3.17
N ARG A 357 4.14 35.60 2.77
CA ARG A 357 3.28 36.77 2.71
C ARG A 357 2.14 36.58 1.73
N GLU A 358 2.44 36.09 0.53
CA GLU A 358 1.42 35.82 -0.49
C GLU A 358 0.39 34.79 0.01
N ILE A 359 0.84 33.69 0.63
CA ILE A 359 -0.06 32.69 1.23
C ILE A 359 -0.89 33.27 2.39
N PHE A 360 -0.31 34.19 3.18
CA PHE A 360 -1.01 34.83 4.29
C PHE A 360 -2.20 35.66 3.81
N PHE A 361 -2.02 36.45 2.74
CA PHE A 361 -3.03 37.33 2.16
C PHE A 361 -3.92 36.67 1.09
N ALA A 362 -3.59 35.46 0.63
CA ALA A 362 -4.40 34.74 -0.36
C ALA A 362 -5.80 34.38 0.17
N ASP A 363 -6.83 34.64 -0.64
CA ASP A 363 -8.20 34.18 -0.38
C ASP A 363 -8.35 32.71 -0.78
N LEU A 364 -8.09 31.82 0.19
CA LEU A 364 -8.07 30.38 -0.03
C LEU A 364 -9.40 29.72 0.35
N GLY A 365 -10.42 30.46 0.77
CA GLY A 365 -11.72 29.90 1.19
C GLY A 365 -11.63 29.07 2.48
N GLY A 366 -11.66 29.77 3.63
CA GLY A 366 -11.74 29.16 4.96
C GLY A 366 -11.74 30.18 6.10
N GLU A 367 -12.87 30.28 6.81
CA GLU A 367 -12.91 30.68 8.23
C GLU A 367 -12.52 29.50 9.14
#